data_AF-A0A935U7L9-F1
#
_entry.id   AF-A0A935U7L9-F1
#
_cell.length_a   1.000
_cell.length_b   1.000
_cell.length_c   1.000
_cell.angle_alpha   90.00
_cell.angle_beta   90.00
_cell.angle_gamma   90.00
#
_symmetry.space_group_name_H-M   'P 1'
#
loop_
_entity.id
_entity.type
_entity.pdbx_description
1 polymer ?
#
loop_
_entity_poly.entity_id
_entity_poly.type
_entity_poly.pdbx_seq_one_letter_code
_entity_poly.pdbx_strand_id
1 'polypeptide(L)'
;MGPASSRASFGKAAVAVAVMALAACAPGIMLKWNQVDARAVMKGEAGAEKFNAIRVATFGPHAEQIYGYFLYRDGFEVVTDGGASIERLGKLTMGEVAADYAGVVKRNMYSPRTLVTREIYRGGGVIGYTITDLKLDAYLWDITPSGQESKPVLRLEYEDRRTFKNDGDGRGIRDSLH
;
A
#
# COMPACT_ATOMS: atom_id res chain seq x y z
N MET A 1 -29.57 -34.90 37.96
CA MET A 1 -29.12 -34.76 36.56
C MET A 1 -29.96 -33.68 35.90
N GLY A 2 -29.33 -32.57 35.50
CA GLY A 2 -29.94 -31.50 34.74
C GLY A 2 -28.82 -30.61 34.21
N PRO A 3 -28.61 -30.50 32.89
CA PRO A 3 -27.47 -29.76 32.36
C PRO A 3 -27.77 -28.26 32.39
N ALA A 4 -26.85 -27.48 32.97
CA ALA A 4 -26.82 -26.03 32.84
C ALA A 4 -26.43 -25.68 31.39
N SER A 5 -27.35 -25.06 30.66
CA SER A 5 -27.08 -24.55 29.31
C SER A 5 -26.18 -23.31 29.41
N SER A 6 -24.94 -23.42 28.93
CA SER A 6 -24.07 -22.26 28.71
C SER A 6 -24.44 -21.66 27.36
N ARG A 7 -25.16 -20.53 27.35
CA ARG A 7 -25.38 -19.73 26.14
C ARG A 7 -24.11 -18.95 25.84
N ALA A 8 -23.25 -19.53 25.01
CA ALA A 8 -22.07 -18.85 24.50
C ALA A 8 -22.45 -17.80 23.46
N SER A 9 -22.09 -16.56 23.76
CA SER A 9 -22.16 -15.37 22.90
C SER A 9 -21.20 -15.52 21.71
N PHE A 10 -21.60 -16.25 20.66
CA PHE A 10 -20.80 -16.44 19.44
C PHE A 10 -21.16 -15.47 18.30
N GLY A 11 -22.11 -14.55 18.49
CA GLY A 11 -22.71 -13.78 17.40
C GLY A 11 -21.85 -12.68 16.77
N LYS A 12 -20.82 -12.17 17.44
CA LYS A 12 -20.08 -10.98 16.96
C LYS A 12 -18.76 -11.30 16.25
N ALA A 13 -18.07 -12.38 16.65
CA ALA A 13 -16.79 -12.74 16.03
C ALA A 13 -16.96 -13.35 14.63
N ALA A 14 -18.03 -14.11 14.41
CA ALA A 14 -18.30 -14.77 13.13
C ALA A 14 -18.59 -13.78 11.99
N VAL A 15 -19.26 -12.66 12.29
CA VAL A 15 -19.61 -11.64 11.29
C VAL A 15 -18.37 -10.90 10.78
N ALA A 16 -17.43 -10.57 11.67
CA ALA A 16 -16.19 -9.88 11.29
C ALA A 16 -15.32 -10.72 10.36
N VAL A 17 -15.23 -12.04 10.59
CA VAL A 17 -14.46 -12.96 9.75
C VAL A 17 -15.15 -13.20 8.40
N ALA A 18 -16.48 -13.28 8.38
CA ALA A 18 -17.24 -13.45 7.13
C ALA A 18 -17.14 -12.23 6.21
N VAL A 19 -17.11 -11.00 6.76
CA VAL A 19 -16.93 -9.77 5.95
C VAL A 19 -15.53 -9.69 5.36
N MET A 20 -14.49 -10.11 6.09
CA MET A 20 -13.12 -10.17 5.54
C MET A 20 -12.99 -11.22 4.41
N ALA A 21 -13.67 -12.36 4.53
CA ALA A 21 -13.63 -13.41 3.51
C ALA A 21 -14.40 -13.03 2.22
N LEU A 22 -15.46 -12.23 2.33
CA LEU A 22 -16.26 -11.77 1.17
C LEU A 22 -15.63 -10.57 0.44
N ALA A 23 -14.84 -9.74 1.14
CA ALA A 23 -14.14 -8.60 0.53
C ALA A 23 -13.00 -9.03 -0.42
N ALA A 24 -12.48 -10.25 -0.28
CA ALA A 24 -11.44 -10.79 -1.16
C ALA A 24 -11.93 -11.06 -2.60
N CYS A 25 -13.24 -11.17 -2.82
CA CYS A 25 -13.86 -11.42 -4.13
C CYS A 25 -14.76 -10.28 -4.63
N ALA A 26 -14.80 -9.13 -3.94
CA ALA A 26 -15.58 -8.00 -4.41
C ALA A 26 -14.90 -7.39 -5.65
N PRO A 27 -15.61 -7.20 -6.78
CA PRO A 27 -15.04 -6.52 -7.95
C PRO A 27 -14.76 -5.06 -7.57
N GLY A 28 -13.48 -4.74 -7.34
CA GLY A 28 -13.03 -3.39 -7.01
C GLY A 28 -12.85 -2.53 -8.25
N ILE A 29 -12.95 -1.21 -8.09
CA ILE A 29 -12.59 -0.25 -9.13
C ILE A 29 -11.15 0.20 -8.89
N MET A 30 -10.26 -0.02 -9.86
CA MET A 30 -8.90 0.49 -9.77
C MET A 30 -8.91 2.02 -9.74
N LEU A 31 -8.26 2.60 -8.73
CA LEU A 31 -8.17 4.04 -8.57
C LEU A 31 -7.23 4.66 -9.61
N LYS A 32 -7.60 5.84 -10.09
CA LYS A 32 -6.75 6.63 -10.97
C LYS A 32 -5.54 7.14 -10.20
N TRP A 33 -4.42 7.19 -10.88
CA TRP A 33 -3.19 7.75 -10.35
C TRP A 33 -2.51 8.67 -11.35
N ASN A 34 -1.68 9.58 -10.84
CA ASN A 34 -0.82 10.44 -11.65
C ASN A 34 0.59 10.47 -11.08
N GLN A 35 1.60 10.28 -11.92
CA GLN A 35 2.99 10.43 -11.50
C GLN A 35 3.34 11.91 -11.35
N VAL A 36 3.99 12.26 -10.25
CA VAL A 36 4.28 13.65 -9.89
C VAL A 36 5.75 13.85 -9.51
N ASP A 37 6.23 15.09 -9.60
CA ASP A 37 7.56 15.44 -9.09
C ASP A 37 7.55 15.45 -7.57
N ALA A 38 8.21 14.45 -6.97
CA ALA A 38 8.32 14.29 -5.53
C ALA A 38 8.85 15.56 -4.82
N ARG A 39 9.80 16.30 -5.42
CA ARG A 39 10.34 17.52 -4.80
C ARG A 39 9.32 18.65 -4.82
N ALA A 40 8.50 18.74 -5.88
CA ALA A 40 7.45 19.73 -5.95
C ALA A 40 6.38 19.45 -4.89
N VAL A 41 5.95 18.19 -4.75
CA VAL A 41 4.96 17.79 -3.75
C VAL A 41 5.47 18.01 -2.33
N MET A 42 6.72 17.65 -2.03
CA MET A 42 7.34 17.86 -0.71
C MET A 42 7.47 19.35 -0.33
N LYS A 43 7.56 20.26 -1.30
CA LYS A 43 7.60 21.71 -1.04
C LYS A 43 6.21 22.33 -0.86
N GLY A 44 5.16 21.64 -1.30
CA GLY A 44 3.77 22.08 -1.17
C GLY A 44 3.14 21.68 0.17
N GLU A 45 1.85 21.99 0.32
CA GLU A 45 1.08 21.67 1.55
C GLU A 45 1.11 20.18 1.89
N ALA A 46 1.02 19.31 0.87
CA ALA A 46 1.10 17.87 1.03
C ALA A 46 2.43 17.39 1.65
N GLY A 47 3.53 18.15 1.50
CA GLY A 47 4.80 17.82 2.13
C GLY A 47 4.80 17.96 3.66
N ALA A 48 3.97 18.86 4.20
CA ALA A 48 3.81 19.10 5.63
C ALA A 48 2.64 18.30 6.25
N GLU A 49 1.75 17.75 5.42
CA GLU A 49 0.62 16.93 5.86
C GLU A 49 1.10 15.59 6.44
N LYS A 50 0.47 15.13 7.52
CA LYS A 50 0.70 13.81 8.10
C LYS A 50 -0.32 12.81 7.59
N PHE A 51 0.17 11.76 6.94
CA PHE A 51 -0.64 10.68 6.38
C PHE A 51 -0.46 9.40 7.18
N ASN A 52 -1.48 8.54 7.22
CA ASN A 52 -1.29 7.15 7.60
C ASN A 52 -0.32 6.51 6.60
N ALA A 53 0.71 5.83 7.10
CA ALA A 53 1.77 5.28 6.27
C ALA A 53 1.86 3.76 6.40
N ILE A 54 1.89 3.09 5.26
CA ILE A 54 2.21 1.67 5.14
C ILE A 54 3.54 1.57 4.41
N ARG A 55 4.50 0.85 4.98
CA ARG A 55 5.71 0.39 4.29
C ARG A 55 5.48 -1.04 3.81
N VAL A 56 5.91 -1.29 2.59
CA VAL A 56 5.90 -2.61 1.98
C VAL A 56 7.30 -2.99 1.59
N ALA A 57 7.68 -4.23 1.87
CA ALA A 57 8.92 -4.83 1.42
C ALA A 57 8.63 -6.11 0.64
N THR A 58 9.18 -6.23 -0.56
CA THR A 58 9.10 -7.44 -1.39
C THR A 58 10.49 -8.07 -1.52
N PHE A 59 10.52 -9.40 -1.60
CA PHE A 59 11.75 -10.16 -1.81
C PHE A 59 11.87 -10.55 -3.27
N GLY A 60 12.95 -10.10 -3.90
CA GLY A 60 13.23 -10.43 -5.29
C GLY A 60 13.86 -11.82 -5.41
N PRO A 61 14.03 -12.32 -6.63
CA PRO A 61 14.65 -13.61 -6.93
C PRO A 61 16.07 -13.80 -6.35
N HIS A 62 16.79 -12.71 -6.10
CA HIS A 62 18.14 -12.72 -5.51
C HIS A 62 18.16 -12.34 -4.01
N ALA A 63 17.03 -12.51 -3.30
CA ALA A 63 16.88 -12.17 -1.89
C ALA A 63 17.15 -10.69 -1.53
N GLU A 64 17.21 -9.81 -2.53
CA GLU A 64 17.23 -8.36 -2.34
C GLU A 64 15.82 -7.86 -2.01
N GLN A 65 15.71 -6.99 -1.00
CA GLN A 65 14.45 -6.30 -0.72
C GLN A 65 14.35 -4.97 -1.48
N ILE A 66 13.19 -4.71 -2.06
CA ILE A 66 12.81 -3.35 -2.46
C ILE A 66 11.65 -2.89 -1.60
N TYR A 67 11.58 -1.58 -1.41
CA TYR A 67 10.63 -0.96 -0.51
C TYR A 67 9.69 -0.03 -1.27
N GLY A 68 8.43 -0.02 -0.85
CA GLY A 68 7.42 0.91 -1.28
C GLY A 68 6.64 1.45 -0.10
N TYR A 69 6.00 2.58 -0.30
CA TYR A 69 5.17 3.23 0.70
C TYR A 69 3.82 3.59 0.12
N PHE A 70 2.79 3.50 0.94
CA PHE A 70 1.50 4.10 0.68
C PHE A 70 1.15 5.05 1.83
N LEU A 71 1.06 6.33 1.51
CA LEU A 71 0.62 7.39 2.40
C LEU A 71 -0.84 7.70 2.06
N TYR A 72 -1.73 7.68 3.04
CA TYR A 72 -3.16 7.95 2.82
C TYR A 72 -3.78 8.77 3.93
N ARG A 73 -4.75 9.60 3.57
CA ARG A 73 -5.50 10.45 4.49
C ARG A 73 -6.35 9.63 5.45
N ASP A 74 -6.83 10.27 6.51
CA ASP A 74 -7.83 9.67 7.38
C ASP A 74 -9.15 9.41 6.62
N GLY A 75 -10.02 8.59 7.21
CA GLY A 75 -11.32 8.25 6.62
C GLY A 75 -11.30 7.04 5.69
N PHE A 76 -10.13 6.44 5.43
CA PHE A 76 -10.02 5.19 4.66
C PHE A 76 -9.65 4.00 5.55
N GLU A 77 -10.26 2.86 5.29
CA GLU A 77 -9.74 1.56 5.69
C GLU A 77 -8.89 1.01 4.55
N VAL A 78 -7.73 0.46 4.87
CA VAL A 78 -6.81 -0.10 3.87
C VAL A 78 -6.53 -1.54 4.22
N VAL A 79 -6.90 -2.47 3.34
CA VAL A 79 -6.59 -3.90 3.42
C VAL A 79 -5.48 -4.24 2.42
N THR A 80 -4.77 -5.35 2.65
CA THR A 80 -3.65 -5.80 1.82
C THR A 80 -3.79 -7.29 1.51
N ASP A 81 -3.54 -7.70 0.26
CA ASP A 81 -3.83 -9.07 -0.22
C ASP A 81 -2.74 -10.12 0.06
N GLY A 82 -1.80 -9.84 0.97
CA GLY A 82 -0.71 -10.77 1.30
C GLY A 82 0.39 -10.82 0.23
N GLY A 83 1.44 -11.63 0.46
CA GLY A 83 2.57 -11.80 -0.46
C GLY A 83 3.76 -10.87 -0.24
N ALA A 84 3.54 -9.64 0.25
CA ALA A 84 4.59 -8.73 0.67
C ALA A 84 4.64 -8.57 2.21
N SER A 85 5.81 -8.18 2.75
CA SER A 85 5.90 -7.79 4.14
C SER A 85 5.30 -6.39 4.30
N ILE A 86 4.23 -6.28 5.09
CA ILE A 86 3.48 -5.05 5.32
C ILE A 86 3.73 -4.54 6.74
N GLU A 87 4.10 -3.27 6.87
CA GLU A 87 4.30 -2.61 8.15
C GLU A 87 3.54 -1.28 8.20
N ARG A 88 2.71 -1.08 9.22
CA ARG A 88 2.00 0.19 9.46
C ARG A 88 2.86 1.09 10.34
N LEU A 89 3.32 2.21 9.80
CA LEU A 89 4.27 3.11 10.45
C LEU A 89 3.60 4.22 11.27
N GLY A 90 2.28 4.18 11.42
CA GLY A 90 1.52 5.28 12.02
C GLY A 90 1.41 6.46 11.05
N LYS A 91 1.54 7.69 11.56
CA LYS A 91 1.39 8.91 10.77
C LYS A 91 2.72 9.57 10.44
N LEU A 92 3.04 9.66 9.15
CA LEU A 92 4.27 10.26 8.64
C LEU A 92 3.96 11.34 7.60
N THR A 93 4.81 12.36 7.57
CA THR A 93 4.97 13.28 6.44
C THR A 93 5.78 12.63 5.31
N MET A 94 5.77 13.22 4.12
CA MET A 94 6.63 12.74 3.02
C MET A 94 8.12 12.80 3.36
N GLY A 95 8.55 13.83 4.11
CA GLY A 95 9.93 13.96 4.58
C GLY A 95 10.32 12.86 5.57
N GLU A 96 9.42 12.51 6.49
CA GLU A 96 9.64 11.40 7.42
C GLU A 96 9.68 10.04 6.70
N VAL A 97 8.91 9.84 5.62
CA VAL A 97 9.01 8.65 4.77
C VAL A 97 10.37 8.58 4.05
N ALA A 98 10.88 9.70 3.54
CA ALA A 98 12.22 9.74 2.95
C ALA A 98 13.32 9.40 3.98
N ALA A 99 13.16 9.86 5.22
CA ALA A 99 14.07 9.54 6.33
C ALA A 99 13.98 8.04 6.72
N ASP A 100 12.77 7.49 6.80
CA ASP A 100 12.56 6.06 7.05
C ASP A 100 13.19 5.20 5.95
N TYR A 101 13.00 5.56 4.69
CA TYR A 101 13.65 4.90 3.55
C TYR A 101 15.18 4.93 3.64
N ALA A 102 15.77 6.08 3.93
CA ALA A 102 17.21 6.19 4.14
C ALA A 102 17.68 5.30 5.31
N GLY A 103 16.88 5.20 6.38
CA GLY A 103 17.13 4.33 7.52
C GLY A 103 17.14 2.84 7.16
N VAL A 104 16.16 2.36 6.38
CA VAL A 104 16.12 0.95 5.96
C VAL A 104 17.23 0.60 4.99
N VAL A 105 17.55 1.49 4.04
CA VAL A 105 18.66 1.30 3.10
C VAL A 105 19.98 1.18 3.86
N LYS A 106 20.22 2.09 4.82
CA LYS A 106 21.44 2.08 5.64
C LYS A 106 21.53 0.82 6.50
N ARG A 107 20.46 0.44 7.20
CA ARG A 107 20.44 -0.71 8.11
C ARG A 107 20.70 -2.04 7.40
N ASN A 108 20.21 -2.17 6.17
CA ASN A 108 20.38 -3.40 5.37
C ASN A 108 21.59 -3.35 4.43
N MET A 109 22.39 -2.27 4.47
CA MET A 109 23.56 -2.06 3.61
C MET A 109 23.24 -2.14 2.10
N TYR A 110 22.04 -1.70 1.71
CA TYR A 110 21.63 -1.66 0.31
C TYR A 110 22.09 -0.37 -0.37
N SER A 111 22.16 -0.39 -1.70
CA SER A 111 22.27 0.83 -2.49
C SER A 111 20.91 1.53 -2.55
N PRO A 112 20.84 2.86 -2.37
CA PRO A 112 19.59 3.59 -2.52
C PRO A 112 19.09 3.49 -3.96
N ARG A 113 17.79 3.31 -4.11
CA ARG A 113 17.08 3.19 -5.37
C ARG A 113 16.25 4.45 -5.62
N THR A 114 16.03 4.76 -6.89
CA THR A 114 15.17 5.88 -7.28
C THR A 114 13.71 5.51 -7.03
N LEU A 115 13.03 6.31 -6.20
CA LEU A 115 11.62 6.15 -5.92
C LEU A 115 10.78 7.09 -6.80
N VAL A 116 9.64 6.58 -7.27
CA VAL A 116 8.62 7.30 -8.02
C VAL A 116 7.48 7.64 -7.09
N THR A 117 7.03 8.89 -7.10
CA THR A 117 5.86 9.35 -6.36
C THR A 117 4.65 9.45 -7.28
N ARG A 118 3.52 8.88 -6.88
CA ARG A 118 2.25 9.00 -7.60
C ARG A 118 1.15 9.46 -6.66
N GLU A 119 0.34 10.40 -7.11
CA GLU A 119 -0.91 10.78 -6.47
C GLU A 119 -1.98 9.75 -6.77
N ILE A 120 -2.78 9.38 -5.76
CA ILE A 120 -3.92 8.48 -5.89
C ILE A 120 -5.20 9.29 -5.73
N TYR A 121 -6.14 9.12 -6.66
CA TYR A 121 -7.36 9.93 -6.74
C TYR A 121 -8.60 9.12 -6.44
N ARG A 122 -9.54 9.73 -5.71
CA ARG A 122 -10.90 9.23 -5.50
C ARG A 122 -11.86 10.39 -5.29
N GLY A 123 -13.05 10.33 -5.89
CA GLY A 123 -14.07 11.38 -5.73
C GLY A 123 -13.61 12.77 -6.20
N GLY A 124 -12.69 12.84 -7.16
CA GLY A 124 -12.16 14.10 -7.70
C GLY A 124 -11.01 14.73 -6.91
N GLY A 125 -10.59 14.14 -5.79
CA GLY A 125 -9.49 14.63 -4.97
C GLY A 125 -8.37 13.61 -4.77
N VAL A 126 -7.19 14.10 -4.38
CA VAL A 126 -6.06 13.26 -3.94
C VAL A 126 -6.37 12.70 -2.55
N ILE A 127 -6.29 11.38 -2.41
CA ILE A 127 -6.52 10.67 -1.15
C ILE A 127 -5.23 10.17 -0.49
N GLY A 128 -4.13 10.20 -1.25
CA GLY A 128 -2.86 9.65 -0.81
C GLY A 128 -1.83 9.61 -1.92
N TYR A 129 -0.68 9.05 -1.58
CA TYR A 129 0.49 8.96 -2.43
C TYR A 129 1.12 7.57 -2.33
N THR A 130 1.51 7.00 -3.46
CA THR A 130 2.45 5.87 -3.47
C THR A 130 3.85 6.39 -3.73
N ILE A 131 4.83 5.82 -3.02
CA ILE A 131 6.25 6.13 -3.21
C ILE A 131 6.97 4.79 -3.35
N THR A 132 7.32 4.40 -4.58
CA THR A 132 7.80 3.03 -4.87
C THR A 132 9.04 3.01 -5.74
N ASP A 133 9.84 1.94 -5.62
CA ASP A 133 10.87 1.63 -6.61
C ASP A 133 10.23 1.42 -8.00
N LEU A 134 10.97 1.72 -9.07
CA LEU A 134 10.52 1.52 -10.46
C LEU A 134 10.12 0.09 -10.81
N LYS A 135 10.61 -0.89 -10.05
CA LYS A 135 10.29 -2.32 -10.20
C LYS A 135 9.23 -2.79 -9.22
N LEU A 136 8.64 -1.89 -8.43
CA LEU A 136 7.58 -2.18 -7.49
C LEU A 136 6.34 -1.38 -7.89
N ASP A 137 5.36 -2.08 -8.44
CA ASP A 137 4.06 -1.49 -8.74
C ASP A 137 3.17 -1.53 -7.50
N ALA A 138 2.34 -0.50 -7.36
CA ALA A 138 1.37 -0.36 -6.29
C ALA A 138 0.01 -0.01 -6.89
N TYR A 139 -0.94 -0.92 -6.75
CA TYR A 139 -2.31 -0.76 -7.23
C TYR A 139 -3.25 -0.56 -6.05
N LEU A 140 -4.14 0.43 -6.17
CA LEU A 140 -5.20 0.68 -5.20
C LEU A 140 -6.54 0.39 -5.85
N TRP A 141 -7.30 -0.51 -5.23
CA TRP A 141 -8.65 -0.84 -5.62
C TRP A 141 -9.62 -0.28 -4.59
N ASP A 142 -10.63 0.47 -5.03
CA ASP A 142 -11.79 0.78 -4.20
C ASP A 142 -12.72 -0.43 -4.20
N ILE A 143 -12.83 -1.08 -3.04
CA ILE A 143 -13.67 -2.25 -2.80
C ILE A 143 -14.81 -1.93 -1.83
N THR A 144 -15.16 -0.65 -1.69
CA THR A 144 -16.23 -0.20 -0.81
C THR A 144 -17.55 -0.91 -1.18
N PRO A 145 -18.19 -1.64 -0.26
CA PRO A 145 -19.44 -2.35 -0.55
C PRO A 145 -20.56 -1.39 -0.98
N SER A 146 -21.23 -1.70 -2.09
CA SER A 146 -22.38 -0.92 -2.57
C SER A 146 -23.51 -0.89 -1.54
N GLY A 147 -24.08 0.31 -1.30
CA GLY A 147 -25.28 0.47 -0.47
C GLY A 147 -25.04 0.56 1.04
N GLN A 148 -23.80 0.74 1.49
CA GLN A 148 -23.49 1.07 2.89
C GLN A 148 -22.96 2.51 3.00
N GLU A 149 -23.44 3.26 3.99
CA GLU A 149 -22.76 4.48 4.48
C GLU A 149 -21.51 4.13 5.31
N SER A 150 -20.79 3.08 4.91
CA SER A 150 -19.62 2.60 5.63
C SER A 150 -18.36 3.36 5.19
N LYS A 151 -17.37 3.32 6.08
CA LYS A 151 -16.05 3.89 5.82
C LYS A 151 -15.48 3.29 4.52
N PRO A 152 -15.00 4.11 3.57
CA PRO A 152 -14.37 3.63 2.35
C PRO A 152 -13.29 2.59 2.60
N VAL A 153 -13.32 1.49 1.85
CA VAL A 153 -12.35 0.40 1.95
C VAL A 153 -11.52 0.34 0.68
N LEU A 154 -10.21 0.49 0.84
CA LEU A 154 -9.22 0.41 -0.21
C LEU A 154 -8.43 -0.87 -0.04
N ARG A 155 -8.16 -1.55 -1.15
CA ARG A 155 -7.29 -2.71 -1.19
C ARG A 155 -6.00 -2.32 -1.88
N LEU A 156 -4.90 -2.49 -1.16
CA LEU A 156 -3.56 -2.18 -1.58
C LEU A 156 -2.86 -3.47 -2.02
N GLU A 157 -2.46 -3.48 -3.27
CA GLU A 157 -1.79 -4.58 -3.93
C GLU A 157 -0.42 -4.11 -4.41
N TYR A 158 0.60 -4.91 -4.15
CA TYR A 158 1.97 -4.65 -4.61
C TYR A 158 2.45 -5.78 -5.49
N GLU A 159 3.03 -5.43 -6.63
CA GLU A 159 3.61 -6.39 -7.56
C GLU A 159 5.10 -6.09 -7.73
N ASP A 160 5.94 -7.06 -7.39
CA ASP A 160 7.38 -6.99 -7.67
C ASP A 160 7.63 -7.45 -9.10
N ARG A 161 8.08 -6.52 -9.95
CA ARG A 161 8.34 -6.75 -11.38
C ARG A 161 9.72 -7.33 -11.63
N ARG A 162 10.51 -7.58 -10.57
CA ARG A 162 11.81 -8.23 -10.66
C ARG A 162 11.64 -9.70 -11.08
N THR A 163 12.54 -10.12 -11.97
CA THR A 163 12.61 -11.50 -12.47
C THR A 163 14.08 -11.82 -12.62
N PHE A 164 14.46 -13.11 -12.55
CA PHE A 164 15.85 -13.56 -12.70
C PHE A 164 16.60 -13.00 -13.94
N LYS A 165 15.89 -12.42 -14.92
CA LYS A 165 16.46 -11.79 -16.12
C LYS A 165 16.50 -10.25 -16.07
N ASN A 166 15.64 -9.61 -15.28
CA ASN A 166 15.42 -8.14 -15.27
C ASN A 166 15.78 -7.48 -13.94
N ASP A 167 16.64 -8.09 -13.12
CA ASP A 167 17.01 -7.55 -11.81
C ASP A 167 18.06 -6.44 -11.88
N GLY A 168 18.77 -6.31 -13.00
CA GLY A 168 19.75 -5.25 -13.27
C GLY A 168 19.13 -3.85 -13.46
N ASP A 169 19.80 -2.85 -12.86
CA ASP A 169 19.75 -1.35 -12.90
C ASP A 169 18.63 -0.52 -13.58
N GLY A 170 17.51 -1.10 -14.03
CA GLY A 170 16.41 -0.37 -14.67
C GLY A 170 16.53 -0.20 -16.18
N ARG A 171 17.63 -0.65 -16.83
CA ARG A 171 17.76 -0.60 -18.29
C ARG A 171 16.79 -1.53 -19.04
N GLY A 172 16.37 -2.65 -18.45
CA GLY A 172 15.48 -3.63 -19.11
C GLY A 172 14.01 -3.19 -19.29
N ILE A 173 13.57 -2.12 -18.61
CA ILE A 173 12.18 -1.63 -18.73
C ILE A 173 12.01 -0.70 -19.94
N ARG A 174 13.08 -0.09 -20.46
CA ARG A 174 13.01 0.81 -21.62
C ARG A 174 12.73 0.08 -22.94
N ASP A 175 13.09 -1.19 -23.03
CA ASP A 175 13.00 -1.96 -24.28
C ASP A 175 11.65 -2.68 -24.47
N SER A 176 10.74 -2.61 -23.49
CA SER A 176 9.45 -3.33 -23.50
C SER A 176 8.23 -2.41 -23.70
N LEU A 177 8.45 -1.13 -24.02
CA LEU A 177 7.41 -0.14 -24.31
C LEU A 177 7.25 0.17 -25.82
N HIS A 178 7.65 -0.77 -26.68
CA HIS A 178 7.43 -0.71 -28.13
C HIS A 178 6.46 -1.81 -28.60
#